data_AF-A0A1M7KHL4-F1
#
_entry.id   AF-A0A1M7KHL4-F1
#
_cell.length_a   1.000
_cell.length_b   1.000
_cell.length_c   1.000
_cell.angle_alpha   90.00
_cell.angle_beta   90.00
_cell.angle_gamma   90.00
#
_symmetry.space_group_name_H-M   'P 1'
#
loop_
_entity.id
_entity.type
_entity.pdbx_description
1 polymer ?
#
loop_
_entity_poly.entity_id
_entity_poly.type
_entity_poly.pdbx_seq_one_letter_code
_entity_poly.pdbx_strand_id
1 'polypeptide(L)'
;MPLPEIFAIPNELLERKRTEDDISILIGENGSGKSSLLNHIAREYIDSNIQVIAIANTVHDKFNIKNKRFYSLKASEGKSIVRKALVNCLAVVARDDMKRLGSIGKTLVYVGFWPLLGFRLRGYVYNAIEKVNQNEELSPKAKDEITYCLEEYQRQFGHNGKTAKVTVDDRELLQIRDSYLLTLFKYEADLRKHKIITRVEFFLYRKDETIPLSRASSGELTMITSLLYITGIINHDSVILIDEPENSLHPKWQVEYIKYISELFYLYQPKIIIATHSPLLINSTELYSNSIKIYKGDKGIFSPHYNDSNNVEEIYQEYFDVITPENRYLSELLVKRLNELADGTISLSDFESIIHEISLSSYDEKQKEVLNGILAMGRKIKKV
;
A
#
# COMPACT_ATOMS: atom_id res chain seq x y z
N MET A 1 -8.85 30.03 14.02
CA MET A 1 -9.50 30.28 12.72
C MET A 1 -9.99 28.94 12.21
N PRO A 2 -11.27 28.79 11.84
CA PRO A 2 -11.71 27.60 11.12
C PRO A 2 -10.97 27.57 9.77
N LEU A 3 -10.49 26.40 9.37
CA LEU A 3 -9.92 26.20 8.03
C LEU A 3 -11.00 26.46 6.98
N PRO A 4 -10.66 27.00 5.80
CA PRO A 4 -11.64 27.24 4.74
C PRO A 4 -12.35 25.94 4.35
N GLU A 5 -13.61 26.03 3.90
CA GLU A 5 -14.52 24.94 3.47
C GLU A 5 -13.99 24.02 2.34
N ILE A 6 -12.69 24.08 2.02
CA ILE A 6 -12.03 23.51 0.83
C ILE A 6 -11.73 22.01 0.96
N PHE A 7 -12.19 21.33 2.02
CA PHE A 7 -12.04 19.87 2.17
C PHE A 7 -13.22 19.25 2.90
N ALA A 8 -14.45 19.48 2.41
CA ALA A 8 -15.60 18.70 2.89
C ALA A 8 -15.33 17.21 2.64
N ILE A 9 -15.34 16.41 3.71
CA ILE A 9 -15.17 14.96 3.62
C ILE A 9 -16.52 14.37 3.22
N PRO A 10 -16.62 13.62 2.10
CA PRO A 10 -17.81 12.83 1.81
C PRO A 10 -18.19 11.96 3.02
N ASN A 11 -19.43 12.03 3.47
CA ASN A 11 -19.89 11.34 4.69
C ASN A 11 -19.63 9.82 4.61
N GLU A 12 -19.73 9.24 3.42
CA GLU A 12 -19.48 7.84 3.13
C GLU A 12 -18.02 7.40 3.39
N LEU A 13 -17.07 8.34 3.41
CA LEU A 13 -15.68 8.09 3.80
C LEU A 13 -15.50 8.06 5.32
N LEU A 14 -16.45 8.59 6.09
CA LEU A 14 -16.50 8.55 7.56
C LEU A 14 -17.42 7.44 8.09
N GLU A 15 -18.32 6.93 7.24
CA GLU A 15 -19.12 5.75 7.53
C GLU A 15 -18.32 4.45 7.37
N ARG A 16 -18.48 3.52 8.32
CA ARG A 16 -17.92 2.17 8.22
C ARG A 16 -19.00 1.17 7.85
N LYS A 17 -18.77 0.40 6.79
CA LYS A 17 -19.60 -0.75 6.46
C LYS A 17 -18.94 -2.00 7.03
N ARG A 18 -19.68 -2.77 7.84
CA ARG A 18 -19.28 -4.12 8.26
C ARG A 18 -19.59 -5.16 7.17
N THR A 19 -19.32 -4.82 5.91
CA THR A 19 -19.54 -5.68 4.76
C THR A 19 -18.20 -6.09 4.17
N GLU A 20 -18.21 -7.10 3.31
CA GLU A 20 -17.06 -7.44 2.49
C GLU A 20 -16.68 -6.20 1.64
N ASP A 21 -15.39 -5.86 1.64
CA ASP A 21 -14.77 -4.79 0.85
C ASP A 21 -15.24 -3.33 1.11
N ASP A 22 -15.05 -2.79 2.33
CA ASP A 22 -15.16 -1.34 2.60
C ASP A 22 -13.92 -0.58 2.08
N ILE A 23 -13.82 -0.50 0.76
CA ILE A 23 -12.70 0.12 0.04
C ILE A 23 -13.17 1.38 -0.68
N SER A 24 -12.43 2.46 -0.51
CA SER A 24 -12.65 3.73 -1.23
C SER A 24 -11.35 4.20 -1.87
N ILE A 25 -11.45 4.78 -3.07
CA ILE A 25 -10.31 5.25 -3.82
C ILE A 25 -10.48 6.73 -4.14
N LEU A 26 -9.44 7.50 -3.85
CA LEU A 26 -9.33 8.91 -4.14
C LEU A 26 -8.40 9.07 -5.34
N ILE A 27 -8.93 9.65 -6.41
CA ILE A 27 -8.19 9.94 -7.64
C ILE A 27 -8.17 11.44 -7.90
N GLY A 28 -7.26 11.87 -8.75
CA GLY A 28 -7.14 13.26 -9.19
C GLY A 28 -5.69 13.64 -9.43
N GLU A 29 -5.50 14.75 -10.14
CA GLU A 29 -4.18 15.24 -10.52
C GLU A 29 -3.29 15.57 -9.29
N ASN A 30 -2.00 15.77 -9.54
CA ASN A 30 -1.08 16.28 -8.53
C ASN A 30 -1.56 17.64 -8.03
N GLY A 31 -1.76 17.77 -6.71
CA GLY A 31 -2.29 18.99 -6.10
C GLY A 31 -3.81 19.04 -5.91
N SER A 32 -4.56 18.01 -6.35
CA SER A 32 -6.01 17.85 -6.08
C SER A 32 -6.36 17.74 -4.59
N GLY A 33 -5.37 17.48 -3.73
CA GLY A 33 -5.54 17.49 -2.27
C GLY A 33 -5.75 16.11 -1.63
N LYS A 34 -5.52 15.01 -2.36
CA LYS A 34 -5.70 13.62 -1.88
C LYS A 34 -5.02 13.35 -0.53
N SER A 35 -3.72 13.63 -0.42
CA SER A 35 -2.96 13.45 0.82
C SER A 35 -3.47 14.31 1.99
N SER A 36 -4.00 15.50 1.68
CA SER A 36 -4.61 16.39 2.69
C SER A 36 -5.94 15.83 3.18
N LEU A 37 -6.77 15.33 2.26
CA LEU A 37 -8.03 14.66 2.60
C LEU A 37 -7.79 13.41 3.45
N LEU A 38 -6.81 12.56 3.09
CA LEU A 38 -6.43 11.41 3.91
C LEU A 38 -6.03 11.82 5.34
N ASN A 39 -5.28 12.90 5.50
CA ASN A 39 -4.91 13.42 6.83
C ASN A 39 -6.12 13.94 7.61
N HIS A 40 -7.10 14.57 6.95
CA HIS A 40 -8.35 14.99 7.60
C HIS A 40 -9.19 13.77 8.04
N ILE A 41 -9.37 12.79 7.16
CA ILE A 41 -10.06 11.54 7.47
C ILE A 41 -9.40 10.82 8.66
N ALA A 42 -8.06 10.78 8.69
CA ALA A 42 -7.33 10.20 9.82
C ALA A 42 -7.70 10.85 11.16
N ARG A 43 -7.85 12.19 11.20
CA ARG A 43 -8.21 12.93 12.43
C ARG A 43 -9.62 12.57 12.90
N GLU A 44 -10.60 12.57 12.00
CA GLU A 44 -11.99 12.22 12.32
C GLU A 44 -12.11 10.81 12.92
N TYR A 45 -11.41 9.83 12.35
CA TYR A 45 -11.40 8.47 12.89
C TYR A 45 -10.70 8.37 14.24
N ILE A 46 -9.61 9.09 14.45
CA ILE A 46 -8.91 9.14 15.73
C ILE A 46 -9.80 9.77 16.81
N ASP A 47 -10.50 10.85 16.49
CA ASP A 47 -11.43 11.53 17.39
C ASP A 47 -12.62 10.62 17.73
N SER A 48 -13.00 9.76 16.79
CA SER A 48 -13.95 8.65 16.99
C SER A 48 -13.36 7.42 17.70
N ASN A 49 -12.14 7.54 18.26
CA ASN A 49 -11.43 6.51 19.02
C ASN A 49 -11.09 5.24 18.21
N ILE A 50 -10.96 5.37 16.89
CA ILE A 50 -10.64 4.28 15.96
C ILE A 50 -9.15 4.31 15.62
N GLN A 51 -8.55 3.12 15.47
CA GLN A 51 -7.15 2.99 15.07
C GLN A 51 -7.00 3.33 13.59
N VAL A 52 -5.98 4.14 13.27
CA VAL A 52 -5.65 4.53 11.90
C VAL A 52 -4.20 4.13 11.59
N ILE A 53 -4.02 3.44 10.47
CA ILE A 53 -2.73 3.03 9.92
C ILE A 53 -2.55 3.76 8.59
N ALA A 54 -1.56 4.64 8.51
CA ALA A 54 -1.27 5.43 7.32
C ALA A 54 0.04 4.98 6.67
N ILE A 55 0.01 4.72 5.36
CA ILE A 55 1.18 4.37 4.56
C ILE A 55 1.40 5.49 3.54
N ALA A 56 2.56 6.13 3.59
CA ALA A 56 2.95 7.14 2.61
C ALA A 56 4.31 6.79 2.00
N ASN A 57 4.27 6.48 0.69
CA ASN A 57 5.48 6.14 -0.07
C ASN A 57 6.23 7.37 -0.58
N THR A 58 5.72 8.58 -0.32
CA THR A 58 6.35 9.86 -0.71
C THR A 58 7.14 10.47 0.45
N VAL A 59 8.23 11.19 0.13
CA VAL A 59 9.05 11.89 1.13
C VAL A 59 8.36 13.14 1.68
N HIS A 60 7.38 13.68 0.95
CA HIS A 60 6.62 14.88 1.28
C HIS A 60 5.22 14.59 1.82
N ASP A 61 5.09 13.53 2.63
CA ASP A 61 3.80 13.10 3.18
C ASP A 61 3.16 14.18 4.09
N LYS A 62 1.84 14.15 4.19
CA LYS A 62 1.05 15.11 4.98
C LYS A 62 0.65 14.59 6.37
N PHE A 63 0.99 13.36 6.72
CA PHE A 63 0.59 12.74 7.99
C PHE A 63 1.41 13.29 9.15
N ASN A 64 0.86 14.25 9.89
CA ASN A 64 1.55 14.92 11.01
C ASN A 64 0.88 14.71 12.37
N ILE A 65 0.10 13.62 12.51
CA ILE A 65 -0.71 13.36 13.69
C ILE A 65 0.11 12.68 14.78
N LYS A 66 0.05 13.23 16.00
CA LYS A 66 0.65 12.63 17.20
C LYS A 66 -0.44 12.05 18.09
N ASN A 67 -0.82 10.80 17.85
CA ASN A 67 -1.80 10.08 18.66
C ASN A 67 -1.37 8.62 18.84
N LYS A 68 -1.65 8.02 20.01
CA LYS A 68 -1.31 6.61 20.30
C LYS A 68 -2.03 5.61 19.39
N ARG A 69 -3.15 5.99 18.79
CA ARG A 69 -3.94 5.20 17.83
C ARG A 69 -3.60 5.48 16.37
N PHE A 70 -2.66 6.40 16.12
CA PHE A 70 -2.21 6.73 14.78
C PHE A 70 -0.83 6.14 14.53
N TYR A 71 -0.75 5.29 13.52
CA TYR A 71 0.48 4.63 13.12
C TYR A 71 0.79 5.05 11.68
N SER A 72 1.99 5.57 11.42
CA SER A 72 2.39 5.97 10.08
C SER A 72 3.70 5.33 9.64
N LEU A 73 3.70 4.77 8.44
CA LEU A 73 4.90 4.37 7.72
C LEU A 73 5.27 5.47 6.71
N LYS A 74 6.45 6.06 6.86
CA LYS A 74 6.92 7.17 6.00
C LYS A 74 8.19 6.78 5.26
N ALA A 75 8.28 7.14 3.98
CA ALA A 75 9.49 6.92 3.18
C ALA A 75 10.75 7.58 3.78
N SER A 76 10.60 8.69 4.51
CA SER A 76 11.70 9.44 5.13
C SER A 76 12.43 8.69 6.25
N GLU A 77 11.86 7.62 6.80
CA GLU A 77 12.45 6.84 7.90
C GLU A 77 13.56 5.87 7.44
N GLY A 78 13.77 5.76 6.11
CA GLY A 78 14.94 5.15 5.49
C GLY A 78 15.08 3.62 5.70
N LYS A 79 16.24 3.07 5.33
CA LYS A 79 16.49 1.61 5.26
C LYS A 79 16.28 0.84 6.58
N SER A 80 16.28 1.52 7.72
CA SER A 80 16.07 0.88 9.02
C SER A 80 14.61 0.41 9.23
N ILE A 81 13.66 1.00 8.49
CA ILE A 81 12.23 0.75 8.67
C ILE A 81 11.81 -0.66 8.27
N VAL A 82 12.37 -1.19 7.18
CA VAL A 82 12.09 -2.55 6.70
C VAL A 82 12.40 -3.57 7.79
N ARG A 83 13.60 -3.44 8.39
CA ARG A 83 14.06 -4.31 9.46
C ARG A 83 13.19 -4.15 10.72
N LYS A 84 12.81 -2.92 11.08
CA LYS A 84 11.93 -2.66 12.22
C LYS A 84 10.54 -3.26 11.98
N ALA A 85 9.96 -3.11 10.80
CA ALA A 85 8.67 -3.68 10.43
C ALA A 85 8.69 -5.21 10.56
N LEU A 86 9.73 -5.87 10.05
CA LEU A 86 9.94 -7.32 10.21
C LEU A 86 10.07 -7.74 11.67
N VAL A 87 10.97 -7.10 12.43
CA VAL A 87 11.19 -7.44 13.85
C VAL A 87 9.91 -7.24 14.66
N ASN A 88 9.22 -6.11 14.47
CA ASN A 88 7.97 -5.81 15.16
C ASN A 88 6.88 -6.81 14.79
N CYS A 89 6.73 -7.13 13.51
CA CYS A 89 5.73 -8.10 13.06
C CYS A 89 6.00 -9.49 13.63
N LEU A 90 7.24 -9.97 13.59
CA LEU A 90 7.64 -11.27 14.14
C LEU A 90 7.52 -11.31 15.67
N ALA A 91 7.85 -10.22 16.36
CA ALA A 91 7.68 -10.10 17.80
C ALA A 91 6.21 -10.14 18.23
N VAL A 92 5.28 -9.67 17.39
CA VAL A 92 3.83 -9.79 17.63
C VAL A 92 3.35 -11.22 17.36
N VAL A 93 3.80 -11.87 16.29
CA VAL A 93 3.47 -13.28 16.02
C VAL A 93 3.88 -14.18 17.18
N ALA A 94 5.03 -13.94 17.81
CA ALA A 94 5.51 -14.69 18.97
C ALA A 94 4.55 -14.65 20.19
N ARG A 95 3.53 -13.77 20.16
CA ARG A 95 2.46 -13.67 21.18
C ARG A 95 1.19 -14.42 20.78
N ASP A 96 1.30 -15.42 19.91
CA ASP A 96 0.26 -16.37 19.53
C ASP A 96 -0.77 -15.85 18.51
N ASP A 97 -0.38 -14.91 17.64
CA ASP A 97 -1.21 -14.45 16.52
C ASP A 97 -0.81 -15.15 15.21
N MET A 98 -1.24 -16.41 15.10
CA MET A 98 -0.96 -17.26 13.94
C MET A 98 -1.45 -16.67 12.62
N LYS A 99 -2.52 -15.84 12.63
CA LYS A 99 -3.05 -15.20 11.43
C LYS A 99 -2.03 -14.23 10.81
N ARG A 100 -1.30 -13.50 11.66
CA ARG A 100 -0.26 -12.58 11.20
C ARG A 100 0.91 -13.33 10.56
N LEU A 101 1.25 -14.53 11.04
CA LEU A 101 2.32 -15.33 10.43
C LEU A 101 1.97 -15.70 8.98
N GLY A 102 0.72 -16.15 8.75
CA GLY A 102 0.19 -16.38 7.41
C GLY A 102 0.24 -15.15 6.52
N SER A 103 -0.11 -13.97 7.06
CA SER A 103 -0.01 -12.70 6.32
C SER A 103 1.43 -12.37 5.91
N ILE A 104 2.44 -12.71 6.73
CA ILE A 104 3.87 -12.56 6.35
C ILE A 104 4.19 -13.46 5.15
N GLY A 105 3.84 -14.75 5.21
CA GLY A 105 4.09 -15.69 4.12
C GLY A 105 3.42 -15.26 2.82
N LYS A 106 2.12 -14.92 2.89
CA LYS A 106 1.38 -14.39 1.75
C LYS A 106 2.07 -13.16 1.18
N THR A 107 2.55 -12.23 2.02
CA THR A 107 3.24 -11.00 1.59
C THR A 107 4.49 -11.34 0.78
N LEU A 108 5.30 -12.29 1.26
CA LEU A 108 6.49 -12.73 0.56
C LEU A 108 6.15 -13.37 -0.79
N VAL A 109 5.14 -14.23 -0.84
CA VAL A 109 4.67 -14.90 -2.06
C VAL A 109 4.21 -13.90 -3.11
N TYR A 110 3.44 -12.88 -2.70
CA TYR A 110 2.95 -11.82 -3.60
C TYR A 110 4.09 -11.03 -4.27
N VAL A 111 5.15 -10.76 -3.52
CA VAL A 111 6.35 -10.09 -4.03
C VAL A 111 7.27 -11.04 -4.82
N GLY A 112 6.98 -12.34 -4.81
CA GLY A 112 7.69 -13.37 -5.59
C GLY A 112 8.80 -14.10 -4.83
N PHE A 113 8.77 -14.08 -3.50
CA PHE A 113 9.65 -14.85 -2.63
C PHE A 113 8.94 -16.09 -2.08
N TRP A 114 9.70 -17.10 -1.68
CA TRP A 114 9.18 -18.22 -0.90
C TRP A 114 8.70 -17.71 0.48
N PRO A 115 7.70 -18.36 1.10
CA PRO A 115 7.22 -18.03 2.45
C PRO A 115 8.22 -18.52 3.53
N LEU A 116 9.47 -18.11 3.38
CA LEU A 116 10.61 -18.53 4.18
C LEU A 116 11.44 -17.29 4.52
N LEU A 117 11.65 -17.06 5.81
CA LEU A 117 12.49 -15.97 6.30
C LEU A 117 13.77 -16.53 6.90
N GLY A 118 14.89 -16.09 6.35
CA GLY A 118 16.21 -16.37 6.89
C GLY A 118 16.61 -15.24 7.83
N PHE A 119 17.26 -15.55 8.94
CA PHE A 119 17.91 -14.53 9.75
C PHE A 119 19.23 -14.99 10.37
N ARG A 120 20.02 -14.00 10.78
CA ARG A 120 21.32 -14.21 11.39
C ARG A 120 21.60 -13.13 12.44
N LEU A 121 22.01 -13.56 13.63
CA LEU A 121 22.49 -12.65 14.67
C LEU A 121 23.91 -12.19 14.33
N ARG A 122 24.10 -10.89 14.12
CA ARG A 122 25.42 -10.29 13.92
C ARG A 122 25.96 -9.75 15.23
N GLY A 123 27.29 -9.82 15.37
CA GLY A 123 27.96 -9.43 16.62
C GLY A 123 27.54 -10.28 17.81
N TYR A 124 27.07 -11.51 17.57
CA TYR A 124 26.68 -12.45 18.61
C TYR A 124 27.92 -12.87 19.41
N VAL A 125 28.00 -12.40 20.66
CA VAL A 125 29.17 -12.59 21.52
C VAL A 125 29.25 -14.00 22.09
N TYR A 126 30.47 -14.49 22.33
CA TYR A 126 30.68 -15.84 22.89
C TYR A 126 30.11 -16.02 24.30
N ASN A 127 30.17 -14.97 25.13
CA ASN A 127 29.64 -14.98 26.49
C ASN A 127 28.21 -14.42 26.60
N ALA A 128 27.39 -14.62 25.56
CA ALA A 128 26.05 -14.04 25.49
C ALA A 128 25.14 -14.51 26.63
N ILE A 129 25.13 -15.80 26.93
CA ILE A 129 24.31 -16.40 28.00
C ILE A 129 24.72 -15.85 29.37
N GLU A 130 26.03 -15.77 29.66
CA GLU A 130 26.54 -15.18 30.90
C GLU A 130 26.11 -13.70 31.03
N LYS A 131 26.23 -12.93 29.95
CA LYS A 131 25.78 -11.52 29.93
C LYS A 131 24.29 -11.38 30.21
N VAL A 132 23.46 -12.27 29.68
CA VAL A 132 22.01 -12.26 29.95
C VAL A 132 21.75 -12.56 31.43
N ASN A 133 22.37 -13.60 31.96
CA ASN A 133 22.17 -14.03 33.36
C ASN A 133 22.62 -12.96 34.36
N GLN A 134 23.73 -12.26 34.08
CA GLN A 134 24.28 -11.18 34.92
C GLN A 134 23.55 -9.83 34.77
N ASN A 135 22.62 -9.70 33.82
CA ASN A 135 21.97 -8.41 33.54
C ASN A 135 20.88 -8.07 34.56
N GLU A 136 21.06 -7.03 35.37
CA GLU A 136 20.08 -6.65 36.40
C GLU A 136 18.81 -5.98 35.84
N GLU A 137 18.85 -5.45 34.61
CA GLU A 137 17.69 -4.79 33.98
C GLU A 137 16.69 -5.78 33.38
N LEU A 138 17.11 -7.03 33.14
CA LEU A 138 16.24 -8.09 32.61
C LEU A 138 15.49 -8.80 33.73
N SER A 139 14.17 -8.98 33.55
CA SER A 139 13.38 -9.78 34.48
C SER A 139 13.82 -11.24 34.48
N PRO A 140 13.63 -11.99 35.59
CA PRO A 140 13.99 -13.42 35.64
C PRO A 140 13.40 -14.22 34.47
N LYS A 141 12.11 -14.00 34.18
CA LYS A 141 11.42 -14.62 33.04
C LYS A 141 12.08 -14.29 31.70
N ALA A 142 12.48 -13.03 31.48
CA ALA A 142 13.16 -12.64 30.26
C ALA A 142 14.55 -13.30 30.14
N LYS A 143 15.29 -13.42 31.25
CA LYS A 143 16.56 -14.14 31.26
C LYS A 143 16.37 -15.60 30.86
N ASP A 144 15.40 -16.29 31.45
CA ASP A 144 15.13 -17.70 31.14
C ASP A 144 14.74 -17.89 29.66
N GLU A 145 13.80 -17.10 29.15
CA GLU A 145 13.37 -17.16 27.74
C GLU A 145 14.53 -16.83 26.77
N ILE A 146 15.29 -15.77 27.03
CA ILE A 146 16.43 -15.38 26.19
C ILE A 146 17.51 -16.46 26.22
N THR A 147 17.89 -16.94 27.40
CA THR A 147 18.92 -17.97 27.58
C THR A 147 18.56 -19.22 26.80
N TYR A 148 17.33 -19.72 26.95
CA TYR A 148 16.84 -20.86 26.16
C TYR A 148 16.94 -20.61 24.65
N CYS A 149 16.50 -19.44 24.16
CA CYS A 149 16.55 -19.11 22.73
C CYS A 149 17.99 -19.03 22.21
N LEU A 150 18.92 -18.47 22.99
CA LEU A 150 20.32 -18.33 22.62
C LEU A 150 21.05 -19.67 22.66
N GLU A 151 20.76 -20.54 23.62
CA GLU A 151 21.28 -21.91 23.69
C GLU A 151 20.86 -22.71 22.46
N GLU A 152 19.56 -22.70 22.12
CA GLU A 152 19.06 -23.40 20.94
C GLU A 152 19.63 -22.82 19.64
N TYR A 153 19.72 -21.49 19.53
CA TYR A 153 20.35 -20.84 18.39
C TYR A 153 21.83 -21.23 18.26
N GLN A 154 22.58 -21.23 19.37
CA GLN A 154 24.00 -21.61 19.39
C GLN A 154 24.20 -23.08 19.06
N ARG A 155 23.34 -23.97 19.58
CA ARG A 155 23.38 -25.41 19.31
C ARG A 155 23.20 -25.72 17.82
N GLN A 156 22.32 -24.98 17.14
CA GLN A 156 21.99 -25.23 15.73
C GLN A 156 22.90 -24.48 14.75
N PHE A 157 23.26 -23.22 15.05
CA PHE A 157 23.92 -22.33 14.10
C PHE A 157 25.34 -21.91 14.50
N GLY A 158 25.73 -22.14 15.76
CA GLY A 158 26.99 -21.70 16.33
C GLY A 158 27.18 -20.18 16.33
N HIS A 159 28.39 -19.73 16.67
CA HIS A 159 28.74 -18.30 16.61
C HIS A 159 29.10 -17.81 15.21
N ASN A 160 29.43 -18.73 14.29
CA ASN A 160 29.94 -18.42 12.94
C ASN A 160 28.85 -18.03 11.93
N GLY A 161 27.63 -17.71 12.39
CA GLY A 161 26.64 -17.02 11.58
C GLY A 161 26.07 -17.87 10.44
N LYS A 162 25.68 -19.11 10.69
CA LYS A 162 24.73 -19.79 9.79
C LYS A 162 23.40 -19.04 9.81
N THR A 163 22.68 -19.07 8.69
CA THR A 163 21.36 -18.43 8.60
C THR A 163 20.32 -19.40 9.17
N ALA A 164 19.64 -18.98 10.23
CA ALA A 164 18.44 -19.64 10.74
C ALA A 164 17.30 -19.40 9.76
N LYS A 165 16.52 -20.43 9.43
CA LYS A 165 15.40 -20.34 8.50
C LYS A 165 14.12 -20.61 9.27
N VAL A 166 13.13 -19.74 9.11
CA VAL A 166 11.79 -19.84 9.70
C VAL A 166 10.78 -19.87 8.58
N THR A 167 9.97 -20.91 8.54
CA THR A 167 8.84 -20.97 7.62
C THR A 167 7.75 -20.06 8.16
N VAL A 168 7.22 -19.19 7.30
CA VAL A 168 6.19 -18.21 7.64
C VAL A 168 4.90 -18.49 6.89
N ASP A 169 4.54 -19.76 6.77
CA ASP A 169 3.33 -20.23 6.08
C ASP A 169 2.34 -20.84 7.08
N ASP A 170 1.06 -20.78 6.73
CA ASP A 170 -0.07 -21.33 7.48
C ASP A 170 -0.02 -22.87 7.58
N ARG A 171 0.73 -23.55 6.69
CA ARG A 171 0.63 -25.01 6.50
C ARG A 171 1.69 -25.88 7.16
N GLU A 172 2.71 -25.32 7.79
CA GLU A 172 3.74 -26.11 8.47
C GLU A 172 4.23 -25.44 9.75
N LEU A 173 3.33 -25.30 10.74
CA LEU A 173 3.80 -25.12 12.10
C LEU A 173 4.29 -26.47 12.62
N LEU A 174 5.55 -26.79 12.34
CA LEU A 174 6.35 -27.59 13.26
C LEU A 174 6.54 -26.75 14.54
N GLN A 175 5.46 -26.65 15.35
CA GLN A 175 5.18 -25.68 16.42
C GLN A 175 6.29 -25.48 17.46
N ILE A 176 7.27 -26.39 17.53
CA ILE A 176 8.32 -26.37 18.56
C ILE A 176 9.65 -25.84 18.03
N ARG A 177 9.97 -26.03 16.73
CA ARG A 177 11.30 -25.70 16.19
C ARG A 177 11.50 -24.21 15.94
N ASP A 178 10.47 -23.50 15.49
CA ASP A 178 10.60 -22.08 15.17
C ASP A 178 10.12 -21.17 16.32
N SER A 179 9.46 -21.72 17.34
CA SER A 179 8.92 -20.96 18.48
C SER A 179 10.01 -20.18 19.23
N TYR A 180 11.19 -20.78 19.45
CA TYR A 180 12.31 -20.08 20.08
C TYR A 180 12.87 -18.96 19.18
N LEU A 181 12.89 -19.18 17.85
CA LEU A 181 13.34 -18.17 16.89
C LEU A 181 12.39 -16.97 16.87
N LEU A 182 11.07 -17.22 16.92
CA LEU A 182 10.05 -16.17 17.06
C LEU A 182 10.19 -15.43 18.39
N THR A 183 10.39 -16.17 19.48
CA THR A 183 10.60 -15.60 20.82
C THR A 183 11.85 -14.73 20.88
N LEU A 184 12.90 -15.06 20.13
CA LEU A 184 14.11 -14.24 20.06
C LEU A 184 13.82 -12.82 19.53
N PHE A 185 12.89 -12.66 18.58
CA PHE A 185 12.53 -11.35 18.04
C PHE A 185 11.81 -10.45 19.05
N LYS A 186 11.09 -11.02 20.02
CA LYS A 186 10.50 -10.29 21.15
C LYS A 186 11.56 -9.54 21.96
N TYR A 187 12.77 -10.08 22.03
CA TYR A 187 13.89 -9.56 22.83
C TYR A 187 14.97 -8.86 21.99
N GLU A 188 14.74 -8.63 20.70
CA GLU A 188 15.75 -8.07 19.78
C GLU A 188 16.31 -6.72 20.28
N ALA A 189 15.43 -5.86 20.80
CA ALA A 189 15.81 -4.56 21.33
C ALA A 189 16.71 -4.69 22.57
N ASP A 190 16.37 -5.58 23.49
CA ASP A 190 17.16 -5.84 24.70
C ASP A 190 18.52 -6.45 24.37
N LEU A 191 18.54 -7.43 23.45
CA LEU A 191 19.77 -8.06 22.97
C LEU A 191 20.73 -7.03 22.37
N ARG A 192 20.21 -6.02 21.66
CA ARG A 192 21.02 -4.91 21.13
C ARG A 192 21.44 -3.92 22.19
N LYS A 193 20.51 -3.50 23.06
CA LYS A 193 20.78 -2.56 24.17
C LYS A 193 21.92 -3.05 25.04
N HIS A 194 21.94 -4.35 25.34
CA HIS A 194 22.95 -4.97 26.20
C HIS A 194 24.17 -5.53 25.43
N LYS A 195 24.32 -5.17 24.15
CA LYS A 195 25.48 -5.54 23.32
C LYS A 195 25.72 -7.06 23.29
N ILE A 196 24.64 -7.83 23.25
CA ILE A 196 24.66 -9.29 23.03
C ILE A 196 24.71 -9.56 21.52
N ILE A 197 23.97 -8.75 20.74
CA ILE A 197 24.04 -8.69 19.28
C ILE A 197 24.19 -7.24 18.82
N THR A 198 24.69 -7.01 17.62
CA THR A 198 24.72 -5.69 16.98
C THR A 198 23.43 -5.42 16.21
N ARG A 199 22.97 -6.41 15.45
CA ARG A 199 21.73 -6.41 14.66
C ARG A 199 21.30 -7.81 14.25
N VAL A 200 20.04 -7.94 13.88
CA VAL A 200 19.55 -9.09 13.10
C VAL A 200 19.64 -8.75 11.61
N GLU A 201 20.30 -9.62 10.84
CA GLU A 201 20.27 -9.60 9.38
C GLU A 201 19.21 -10.57 8.87
N PHE A 202 18.39 -10.12 7.91
CA PHE A 202 17.35 -10.94 7.28
C PHE A 202 17.75 -11.34 5.86
N PHE A 203 17.23 -12.49 5.43
CA PHE A 203 17.43 -13.08 4.12
C PHE A 203 16.08 -13.56 3.58
N LEU A 204 15.86 -13.31 2.29
CA LEU A 204 14.72 -13.78 1.51
C LEU A 204 15.19 -14.89 0.57
N TYR A 205 14.26 -15.74 0.16
CA TYR A 205 14.54 -16.85 -0.74
C TYR A 205 13.66 -16.74 -1.98
N ARG A 206 14.24 -16.91 -3.16
CA ARG A 206 13.51 -16.98 -4.43
C ARG A 206 14.21 -17.98 -5.34
N LYS A 207 13.48 -18.98 -5.84
CA LYS A 207 14.06 -20.13 -6.56
C LYS A 207 15.24 -20.69 -5.75
N ASP A 208 16.44 -20.76 -6.33
CA ASP A 208 17.68 -21.23 -5.71
C ASP A 208 18.56 -20.11 -5.12
N GLU A 209 18.06 -18.88 -5.08
CA GLU A 209 18.81 -17.72 -4.59
C GLU A 209 18.48 -17.39 -3.13
N THR A 210 19.53 -17.11 -2.35
CA THR A 210 19.42 -16.50 -1.02
C THR A 210 19.79 -15.03 -1.12
N ILE A 211 18.82 -14.15 -0.90
CA ILE A 211 18.96 -12.71 -1.11
C ILE A 211 18.96 -12.03 0.26
N PRO A 212 20.06 -11.40 0.71
CA PRO A 212 20.02 -10.53 1.89
C PRO A 212 18.95 -9.47 1.70
N LEU A 213 18.14 -9.18 2.72
CA LEU A 213 17.06 -8.19 2.63
C LEU A 213 17.59 -6.83 2.12
N SER A 214 18.80 -6.43 2.51
CA SER A 214 19.44 -5.19 2.04
C SER A 214 19.77 -5.15 0.54
N ARG A 215 19.66 -6.27 -0.18
CA ARG A 215 19.92 -6.42 -1.61
C ARG A 215 18.64 -6.67 -2.44
N ALA A 216 17.48 -6.77 -1.80
CA ALA A 216 16.22 -6.76 -2.54
C ALA A 216 16.02 -5.38 -3.21
N SER A 217 15.27 -5.36 -4.30
CA SER A 217 14.97 -4.14 -5.03
C SER A 217 14.15 -3.16 -4.18
N SER A 218 14.21 -1.87 -4.50
CA SER A 218 13.45 -0.84 -3.77
C SER A 218 11.94 -1.10 -3.81
N GLY A 219 11.40 -1.56 -4.94
CA GLY A 219 9.99 -1.93 -5.08
C GLY A 219 9.60 -3.12 -4.21
N GLU A 220 10.39 -4.20 -4.22
CA GLU A 220 10.18 -5.36 -3.36
C GLU A 220 10.21 -4.95 -1.88
N LEU A 221 11.19 -4.14 -1.48
CA LEU A 221 11.32 -3.68 -0.10
C LEU A 221 10.19 -2.75 0.33
N THR A 222 9.74 -1.85 -0.55
CA THR A 222 8.62 -0.95 -0.27
C THR A 222 7.35 -1.76 -0.03
N MET A 223 7.05 -2.71 -0.92
CA MET A 223 5.87 -3.58 -0.80
C MET A 223 5.92 -4.43 0.48
N ILE A 224 7.03 -5.14 0.72
CA ILE A 224 7.21 -5.96 1.91
C ILE A 224 7.05 -5.10 3.17
N THR A 225 7.69 -3.93 3.22
CA THR A 225 7.62 -3.06 4.40
C THR A 225 6.19 -2.60 4.67
N SER A 226 5.49 -2.10 3.66
CA SER A 226 4.14 -1.56 3.81
C SER A 226 3.17 -2.61 4.33
N LEU A 227 3.17 -3.80 3.72
CA LEU A 227 2.26 -4.88 4.11
C LEU A 227 2.60 -5.46 5.49
N LEU A 228 3.90 -5.62 5.81
CA LEU A 228 4.33 -6.10 7.13
C LEU A 228 4.07 -5.08 8.24
N TYR A 229 4.19 -3.79 7.94
CA TYR A 229 3.88 -2.74 8.89
C TYR A 229 2.39 -2.77 9.26
N ILE A 230 1.51 -2.86 8.27
CA ILE A 230 0.06 -3.02 8.52
C ILE A 230 -0.18 -4.31 9.32
N THR A 231 0.38 -5.45 8.91
CA THR A 231 0.23 -6.75 9.61
C THR A 231 0.66 -6.69 11.07
N GLY A 232 1.74 -5.96 11.38
CA GLY A 232 2.24 -5.80 12.75
C GLY A 232 1.33 -4.98 13.67
N ILE A 233 0.38 -4.21 13.13
CA ILE A 233 -0.37 -3.18 13.88
C ILE A 233 -1.89 -3.39 13.80
N ILE A 234 -2.38 -3.94 12.69
CA ILE A 234 -3.80 -4.08 12.41
C ILE A 234 -4.56 -4.80 13.52
N ASN A 235 -5.77 -4.33 13.77
CA ASN A 235 -6.77 -4.93 14.64
C ASN A 235 -8.15 -4.86 13.95
N HIS A 236 -9.16 -5.47 14.57
CA HIS A 236 -10.53 -5.40 14.07
C HIS A 236 -11.00 -3.95 13.93
N ASP A 237 -11.64 -3.65 12.80
CA ASP A 237 -12.20 -2.34 12.46
C ASP A 237 -11.17 -1.18 12.34
N SER A 238 -9.89 -1.50 12.14
CA SER A 238 -8.85 -0.50 11.80
C SER A 238 -9.19 0.24 10.50
N VAL A 239 -8.74 1.50 10.39
CA VAL A 239 -8.76 2.26 9.14
C VAL A 239 -7.37 2.27 8.54
N ILE A 240 -7.23 1.84 7.30
CA ILE A 240 -5.98 1.83 6.55
C ILE A 240 -6.06 2.93 5.50
N LEU A 241 -5.11 3.86 5.55
CA LEU A 241 -4.97 4.96 4.61
C LEU A 241 -3.68 4.77 3.82
N ILE A 242 -3.75 4.78 2.50
CA ILE A 242 -2.59 4.51 1.64
C ILE A 242 -2.47 5.64 0.63
N ASP A 243 -1.32 6.31 0.62
CA ASP A 243 -1.06 7.46 -0.26
C ASP A 243 -0.01 7.09 -1.31
N GLU A 244 -0.43 7.12 -2.57
CA GLU A 244 0.35 6.84 -3.77
C GLU A 244 1.09 5.49 -3.70
N PRO A 245 0.37 4.36 -3.51
CA PRO A 245 0.99 3.03 -3.40
C PRO A 245 1.80 2.64 -4.63
N GLU A 246 1.45 3.11 -5.84
CA GLU A 246 2.12 2.87 -7.12
C GLU A 246 3.60 3.28 -7.15
N ASN A 247 4.02 4.18 -6.26
CA ASN A 247 5.39 4.65 -6.20
C ASN A 247 6.36 3.48 -5.97
N SER A 248 7.24 3.25 -6.95
CA SER A 248 8.21 2.14 -6.98
C SER A 248 7.62 0.74 -7.14
N LEU A 249 6.32 0.59 -7.45
CA LEU A 249 5.72 -0.73 -7.70
C LEU A 249 5.82 -1.16 -9.16
N HIS A 250 6.13 -2.44 -9.36
CA HIS A 250 6.02 -3.07 -10.67
C HIS A 250 4.56 -3.03 -11.17
N PRO A 251 4.30 -2.78 -12.47
CA PRO A 251 2.94 -2.69 -13.03
C PRO A 251 2.03 -3.88 -12.66
N LYS A 252 2.59 -5.10 -12.71
CA LYS A 252 1.87 -6.32 -12.28
C LYS A 252 1.33 -6.21 -10.85
N TRP A 253 2.11 -5.70 -9.91
CA TRP A 253 1.65 -5.55 -8.53
C TRP A 253 0.59 -4.45 -8.41
N GLN A 254 0.69 -3.37 -9.18
CA GLN A 254 -0.35 -2.33 -9.19
C GLN A 254 -1.72 -2.91 -9.59
N VAL A 255 -1.75 -3.74 -10.63
CA VAL A 255 -3.01 -4.39 -11.08
C VAL A 255 -3.58 -5.36 -10.04
N GLU A 256 -2.77 -5.97 -9.19
CA GLU A 256 -3.26 -6.94 -8.19
C GLU A 256 -3.43 -6.32 -6.79
N TYR A 257 -3.02 -5.07 -6.59
CA TYR A 257 -2.79 -4.49 -5.26
C TYR A 257 -4.04 -4.46 -4.38
N ILE A 258 -5.15 -3.97 -4.93
CA ILE A 258 -6.39 -3.71 -4.17
C ILE A 258 -7.05 -5.02 -3.78
N LYS A 259 -7.11 -5.97 -4.71
CA LYS A 259 -7.55 -7.34 -4.42
C LYS A 259 -6.68 -7.96 -3.33
N TYR A 260 -5.36 -7.86 -3.50
CA TYR A 260 -4.42 -8.51 -2.61
C TYR A 260 -4.50 -7.96 -1.18
N ILE A 261 -4.59 -6.63 -1.01
CA ILE A 261 -4.70 -6.02 0.32
C ILE A 261 -6.05 -6.34 0.98
N SER A 262 -7.14 -6.42 0.20
CA SER A 262 -8.44 -6.85 0.71
C SER A 262 -8.37 -8.29 1.22
N GLU A 263 -7.85 -9.22 0.41
CA GLU A 263 -7.72 -10.64 0.77
C GLU A 263 -6.78 -10.84 1.98
N LEU A 264 -5.67 -10.09 2.03
CA LEU A 264 -4.68 -10.20 3.09
C LEU A 264 -5.25 -9.80 4.46
N PHE A 265 -6.14 -8.80 4.50
CA PHE A 265 -6.68 -8.24 5.73
C PHE A 265 -8.17 -8.49 5.94
N TYR A 266 -8.80 -9.31 5.10
CA TYR A 266 -10.23 -9.66 5.15
C TYR A 266 -10.73 -9.99 6.57
N LEU A 267 -9.98 -10.81 7.32
CA LEU A 267 -10.36 -11.23 8.68
C LEU A 267 -10.40 -10.08 9.71
N TYR A 268 -9.75 -8.96 9.44
CA TYR A 268 -9.76 -7.78 10.31
C TYR A 268 -10.91 -6.81 9.98
N GLN A 269 -11.57 -7.00 8.82
CA GLN A 269 -12.62 -6.12 8.30
C GLN A 269 -12.23 -4.63 8.36
N PRO A 270 -11.06 -4.22 7.84
CA PRO A 270 -10.65 -2.83 7.89
C PRO A 270 -11.44 -1.99 6.87
N LYS A 271 -11.57 -0.70 7.14
CA LYS A 271 -11.86 0.28 6.08
C LYS A 271 -10.55 0.64 5.39
N ILE A 272 -10.50 0.55 4.06
CA ILE A 272 -9.31 0.87 3.29
C ILE A 272 -9.59 2.08 2.40
N ILE A 273 -8.77 3.12 2.50
CA ILE A 273 -8.87 4.31 1.65
C ILE A 273 -7.53 4.53 0.96
N ILE A 274 -7.54 4.51 -0.36
CA ILE A 274 -6.34 4.59 -1.20
C ILE A 274 -6.39 5.88 -2.01
N ALA A 275 -5.38 6.73 -1.89
CA ALA A 275 -5.13 7.82 -2.82
C ALA A 275 -4.14 7.37 -3.89
N THR A 276 -4.47 7.58 -5.16
CA THR A 276 -3.65 7.15 -6.30
C THR A 276 -3.78 8.14 -7.45
N HIS A 277 -2.72 8.26 -8.24
CA HIS A 277 -2.74 8.83 -9.58
C HIS A 277 -2.51 7.77 -10.67
N SER A 278 -2.40 6.49 -10.29
CA SER A 278 -2.19 5.38 -11.21
C SER A 278 -3.49 4.80 -11.77
N PRO A 279 -3.68 4.81 -13.10
CA PRO A 279 -4.80 4.16 -13.78
C PRO A 279 -4.77 2.63 -13.68
N LEU A 280 -3.57 2.04 -13.51
CA LEU A 280 -3.42 0.59 -13.37
C LEU A 280 -4.07 0.07 -12.09
N LEU A 281 -4.08 0.87 -11.03
CA LEU A 281 -4.78 0.56 -9.79
C LEU A 281 -6.30 0.61 -9.97
N ILE A 282 -6.81 1.56 -10.76
CA ILE A 282 -8.27 1.71 -10.98
C ILE A 282 -8.82 0.61 -11.90
N ASN A 283 -8.11 0.27 -12.97
CA ASN A 283 -8.53 -0.84 -13.84
C ASN A 283 -8.70 -2.16 -13.05
N SER A 284 -7.84 -2.38 -12.05
CA SER A 284 -8.01 -3.54 -11.17
C SER A 284 -9.37 -3.56 -10.48
N THR A 285 -9.91 -2.41 -10.08
CA THR A 285 -11.06 -2.36 -9.17
C THR A 285 -12.36 -2.76 -9.85
N GLU A 286 -12.54 -2.34 -11.10
CA GLU A 286 -13.73 -2.62 -11.90
C GLU A 286 -13.82 -4.12 -12.27
N LEU A 287 -12.67 -4.80 -12.34
CA LEU A 287 -12.61 -6.24 -12.56
C LEU A 287 -12.93 -7.08 -11.31
N TYR A 288 -12.81 -6.50 -10.11
CA TYR A 288 -12.82 -7.28 -8.86
C TYR A 288 -14.03 -7.05 -7.97
N SER A 289 -14.59 -5.84 -7.88
CA SER A 289 -15.77 -5.63 -7.06
C SER A 289 -16.55 -4.35 -7.38
N ASN A 290 -17.85 -4.51 -7.61
CA ASN A 290 -18.81 -3.41 -7.73
C ASN A 290 -19.01 -2.63 -6.41
N SER A 291 -18.42 -3.06 -5.30
CA SER A 291 -18.54 -2.37 -4.00
C SER A 291 -17.51 -1.26 -3.78
N ILE A 292 -16.46 -1.19 -4.62
CA ILE A 292 -15.40 -0.20 -4.51
C ILE A 292 -15.95 1.18 -4.91
N LYS A 293 -15.75 2.18 -4.04
CA LYS A 293 -16.20 3.55 -4.30
C LYS A 293 -15.05 4.40 -4.79
N ILE A 294 -15.21 5.10 -5.91
CA ILE A 294 -14.20 6.00 -6.46
C ILE A 294 -14.66 7.45 -6.25
N TYR A 295 -13.73 8.32 -5.87
CA TYR A 295 -13.96 9.75 -5.68
C TYR A 295 -12.93 10.55 -6.46
N LYS A 296 -13.41 11.40 -7.38
CA LYS A 296 -12.56 12.31 -8.16
C LYS A 296 -12.39 13.64 -7.44
N GLY A 297 -11.14 14.04 -7.22
CA GLY A 297 -10.77 15.28 -6.58
C GLY A 297 -10.47 16.39 -7.58
N ASP A 298 -11.20 17.51 -7.49
CA ASP A 298 -10.85 18.77 -8.15
C ASP A 298 -10.74 19.88 -7.10
N LYS A 299 -9.57 20.54 -7.05
CA LYS A 299 -9.28 21.68 -6.15
C LYS A 299 -9.72 21.47 -4.68
N GLY A 300 -9.55 20.25 -4.15
CA GLY A 300 -9.87 19.89 -2.76
C GLY A 300 -11.28 19.36 -2.52
N ILE A 301 -12.17 19.41 -3.52
CA ILE A 301 -13.51 18.84 -3.46
C ILE A 301 -13.48 17.45 -4.08
N PHE A 302 -13.97 16.46 -3.34
CA PHE A 302 -14.03 15.05 -3.77
C PHE A 302 -15.47 14.63 -3.96
N SER A 303 -15.85 14.27 -5.18
CA SER A 303 -17.19 13.78 -5.52
C SER A 303 -17.16 12.31 -5.93
N PRO A 304 -18.19 11.51 -5.58
CA PRO A 304 -18.33 10.16 -6.09
C PRO A 304 -18.27 10.12 -7.61
N HIS A 305 -17.53 9.16 -8.15
CA HIS A 305 -17.45 8.89 -9.58
C HIS A 305 -17.88 7.44 -9.82
N TYR A 306 -18.82 7.27 -10.74
CA TYR A 306 -19.35 5.97 -11.14
C TYR A 306 -18.93 5.73 -12.58
N ASN A 307 -18.24 4.61 -12.83
CA ASN A 307 -17.87 4.19 -14.17
C ASN A 307 -18.44 2.79 -14.43
N ASP A 308 -18.88 2.57 -15.67
CA ASP A 308 -19.36 1.28 -16.17
C ASP A 308 -18.37 0.64 -17.18
N SER A 309 -17.27 1.32 -17.51
CA SER A 309 -16.35 0.89 -18.57
C SER A 309 -15.05 0.26 -18.08
N ASN A 310 -14.76 -0.94 -18.59
CA ASN A 310 -13.51 -1.67 -18.35
C ASN A 310 -12.37 -1.27 -19.33
N ASN A 311 -12.53 -0.23 -20.15
CA ASN A 311 -11.51 0.16 -21.13
C ASN A 311 -10.45 1.05 -20.48
N VAL A 312 -9.19 0.60 -20.56
CA VAL A 312 -8.01 1.36 -20.12
C VAL A 312 -8.02 2.81 -20.64
N GLU A 313 -8.27 3.03 -21.93
CA GLU A 313 -8.26 4.36 -22.55
C GLU A 313 -9.34 5.29 -21.99
N GLU A 314 -10.50 4.73 -21.66
CA GLU A 314 -11.61 5.44 -21.05
C GLU A 314 -11.30 5.78 -19.59
N ILE A 315 -10.68 4.85 -18.85
CA ILE A 315 -10.16 5.09 -17.50
C ILE A 315 -9.16 6.25 -17.50
N TYR A 316 -8.22 6.29 -18.45
CA TYR A 316 -7.25 7.39 -18.56
C TYR A 316 -7.95 8.75 -18.77
N GLN A 317 -8.99 8.78 -19.61
CA GLN A 317 -9.72 10.01 -19.88
C GLN A 317 -10.63 10.41 -18.72
N GLU A 318 -11.45 9.52 -18.19
CA GLU A 318 -12.48 9.85 -17.19
C GLU A 318 -11.89 10.16 -15.82
N TYR A 319 -10.89 9.37 -15.39
CA TYR A 319 -10.31 9.50 -14.06
C TYR A 319 -9.11 10.43 -14.00
N PHE A 320 -8.37 10.56 -15.10
CA PHE A 320 -7.11 11.31 -15.12
C PHE A 320 -7.07 12.44 -16.14
N ASP A 321 -8.14 12.66 -16.90
CA ASP A 321 -8.23 13.72 -17.92
C ASP A 321 -7.10 13.63 -18.96
N VAL A 322 -6.61 12.41 -19.24
CA VAL A 322 -5.53 12.10 -20.19
C VAL A 322 -6.07 11.38 -21.42
N ILE A 323 -5.71 11.88 -22.60
CA ILE A 323 -5.99 11.21 -23.88
C ILE A 323 -4.74 10.50 -24.38
N THR A 324 -4.87 9.21 -24.71
CA THR A 324 -3.78 8.41 -25.29
C THR A 324 -3.65 8.64 -26.81
N PRO A 325 -2.45 8.55 -27.41
CA PRO A 325 -2.23 8.88 -28.83
C PRO A 325 -2.97 8.00 -29.83
N GLU A 326 -3.15 6.70 -29.54
CA GLU A 326 -3.96 5.78 -30.34
C GLU A 326 -5.21 5.41 -29.57
N ASN A 327 -6.17 6.33 -29.51
CA ASN A 327 -7.37 6.19 -28.70
C ASN A 327 -8.57 5.76 -29.57
N ARG A 328 -8.96 4.49 -29.46
CA ARG A 328 -10.15 3.95 -30.12
C ARG A 328 -11.41 4.55 -29.49
N TYR A 329 -11.45 4.69 -28.17
CA TYR A 329 -12.56 5.34 -27.47
C TYR A 329 -12.77 6.76 -27.97
N LEU A 330 -11.70 7.56 -28.11
CA LEU A 330 -11.76 8.91 -28.64
C LEU A 330 -12.34 8.89 -30.06
N SER A 331 -11.93 7.95 -30.89
CA SER A 331 -12.49 7.82 -32.24
C SER A 331 -14.00 7.56 -32.19
N GLU A 332 -14.46 6.66 -31.33
CA GLU A 332 -15.88 6.34 -31.13
C GLU A 332 -16.66 7.54 -30.53
N LEU A 333 -16.08 8.25 -29.56
CA LEU A 333 -16.63 9.45 -28.94
C LEU A 333 -16.77 10.59 -29.96
N LEU A 334 -15.75 10.83 -30.77
CA LEU A 334 -15.77 11.88 -31.79
C LEU A 334 -16.81 11.57 -32.87
N VAL A 335 -16.94 10.31 -33.28
CA VAL A 335 -18.00 9.87 -34.19
C VAL A 335 -19.38 10.06 -33.55
N LYS A 336 -19.56 9.68 -32.29
CA LYS A 336 -20.80 9.88 -31.54
C LYS A 336 -21.18 11.36 -31.48
N ARG A 337 -20.27 12.25 -31.08
CA ARG A 337 -20.51 13.70 -31.01
C ARG A 337 -20.78 14.32 -32.38
N LEU A 338 -20.11 13.84 -33.44
CA LEU A 338 -20.41 14.26 -34.81
C LEU A 338 -21.83 13.85 -35.23
N ASN A 339 -22.27 12.65 -34.87
CA ASN A 339 -23.63 12.19 -35.15
C ASN A 339 -24.66 13.01 -34.37
N GLU A 340 -24.43 13.26 -33.07
CA GLU A 340 -25.27 14.12 -32.23
C GLU A 340 -25.33 15.57 -32.73
N LEU A 341 -24.26 16.06 -33.37
CA LEU A 341 -24.28 17.36 -34.02
C LEU A 341 -25.08 17.33 -35.32
N ALA A 342 -24.98 16.24 -36.08
CA ALA A 342 -25.64 16.07 -37.37
C ALA A 342 -27.16 15.84 -37.23
N ASP A 343 -27.59 15.14 -36.19
CA ASP A 343 -29.01 14.93 -35.89
C ASP A 343 -29.65 16.08 -35.09
N GLY A 344 -28.82 17.07 -34.68
CA GLY A 344 -29.24 18.28 -33.98
C GLY A 344 -29.45 18.12 -32.48
N THR A 345 -29.03 17.00 -31.89
CA THR A 345 -29.10 16.73 -30.45
C THR A 345 -28.20 17.67 -29.64
N ILE A 346 -27.06 18.10 -30.20
CA ILE A 346 -26.17 19.11 -29.60
C ILE A 346 -25.96 20.32 -30.51
N SER A 347 -25.71 21.50 -29.92
CA SER A 347 -25.40 22.70 -30.71
C SER A 347 -23.96 22.71 -31.22
N LEU A 348 -23.69 23.52 -32.25
CA LEU A 348 -22.31 23.69 -32.75
C LEU A 348 -21.40 24.25 -31.66
N SER A 349 -21.89 25.17 -30.81
CA SER A 349 -21.12 25.69 -29.69
C SER A 349 -20.79 24.61 -28.67
N ASP A 350 -21.75 23.73 -28.34
CA ASP A 350 -21.50 22.63 -27.40
C ASP A 350 -20.47 21.66 -27.96
N PHE A 351 -20.60 21.31 -29.24
CA PHE A 351 -19.62 20.47 -29.93
C PHE A 351 -18.23 21.10 -29.94
N GLU A 352 -18.11 22.38 -30.30
CA GLU A 352 -16.81 23.08 -30.32
C GLU A 352 -16.17 23.16 -28.93
N SER A 353 -16.97 23.41 -27.89
CA SER A 353 -16.49 23.38 -26.50
C SER A 353 -15.95 22.01 -26.11
N ILE A 354 -16.66 20.92 -26.44
CA ILE A 354 -16.22 19.55 -26.16
C ILE A 354 -14.90 19.25 -26.88
N ILE A 355 -14.76 19.56 -28.17
CA ILE A 355 -13.51 19.26 -28.89
C ILE A 355 -12.34 20.11 -28.37
N HIS A 356 -12.60 21.36 -27.98
CA HIS A 356 -11.57 22.22 -27.42
C HIS A 356 -11.07 21.69 -26.06
N GLU A 357 -11.97 21.20 -25.21
CA GLU A 357 -11.63 20.57 -23.93
C GLU A 357 -10.76 19.32 -24.15
N ILE A 358 -11.19 18.44 -25.07
CA ILE A 358 -10.42 17.26 -25.50
C ILE A 358 -9.03 17.66 -26.02
N SER A 359 -8.91 18.73 -26.80
CA SER A 359 -7.62 19.18 -27.34
C SER A 359 -6.66 19.71 -26.26
N LEU A 360 -7.16 20.24 -25.14
CA LEU A 360 -6.32 20.70 -24.03
C LEU A 360 -5.69 19.52 -23.27
N SER A 361 -6.39 18.40 -23.20
CA SER A 361 -5.98 17.16 -22.54
C SER A 361 -5.07 16.25 -23.41
N SER A 362 -4.85 16.61 -24.67
CA SER A 362 -4.04 15.82 -25.62
C SER A 362 -2.59 16.30 -25.66
N TYR A 363 -1.63 15.39 -25.43
CA TYR A 363 -0.19 15.67 -25.51
C TYR A 363 0.44 15.30 -26.86
N ASP A 364 -0.28 14.59 -27.74
CA ASP A 364 0.21 14.17 -29.05
C ASP A 364 -0.18 15.18 -30.16
N GLU A 365 0.81 15.61 -30.95
CA GLU A 365 0.60 16.62 -32.00
C GLU A 365 -0.20 16.08 -33.20
N LYS A 366 -0.05 14.80 -33.57
CA LYS A 366 -0.86 14.21 -34.64
C LYS A 366 -2.32 14.10 -34.22
N GLN A 367 -2.57 13.79 -32.97
CA GLN A 367 -3.92 13.74 -32.40
C GLN A 367 -4.58 15.12 -32.38
N LYS A 368 -3.84 16.18 -32.05
CA LYS A 368 -4.33 17.56 -32.17
C LYS A 368 -4.68 17.93 -33.62
N GLU A 369 -3.89 17.50 -34.59
CA GLU A 369 -4.23 17.68 -36.02
C GLU A 369 -5.54 16.98 -36.40
N VAL A 370 -5.76 15.76 -35.91
CA VAL A 370 -7.02 15.02 -36.13
C VAL A 370 -8.21 15.74 -35.50
N LEU A 371 -8.09 16.21 -34.26
CA LEU A 371 -9.14 16.98 -33.55
C LEU A 371 -9.50 18.28 -34.29
N ASN A 372 -8.48 18.99 -34.81
CA ASN A 372 -8.69 20.17 -35.64
C ASN A 372 -9.42 19.83 -36.95
N GLY A 373 -9.10 18.69 -37.58
CA GLY A 373 -9.83 18.17 -38.73
C GLY A 373 -11.31 17.90 -38.43
N ILE A 374 -11.61 17.36 -37.26
CA ILE A 374 -12.97 17.04 -36.82
C ILE A 374 -13.76 18.30 -36.47
N LEU A 375 -13.14 19.30 -35.82
CA LEU A 375 -13.71 20.64 -35.67
C LEU A 375 -14.11 21.24 -37.01
N ALA A 376 -13.23 21.13 -38.01
CA ALA A 376 -13.51 21.61 -39.35
C ALA A 376 -14.67 20.85 -40.03
N MET A 377 -14.80 19.53 -39.77
CA MET A 377 -15.95 18.75 -40.25
C MET A 377 -17.26 19.15 -39.56
N GLY A 378 -17.28 19.31 -38.23
CA GLY A 378 -18.47 19.73 -37.49
C GLY A 378 -19.01 21.09 -37.95
N ARG A 379 -18.10 22.05 -38.20
CA ARG A 379 -18.46 23.37 -38.77
C ARG A 379 -19.07 23.29 -40.17
N LYS A 380 -18.75 22.25 -40.95
CA LYS A 380 -19.33 22.04 -42.29
C LYS A 380 -20.73 21.42 -42.22
N ILE A 381 -20.96 20.52 -41.28
CA ILE A 381 -22.26 19.84 -41.10
C ILE A 381 -23.38 20.86 -40.81
N LYS A 382 -23.13 21.87 -39.98
CA LYS A 382 -24.10 22.93 -39.61
C LYS A 382 -24.23 24.08 -40.63
N LYS A 383 -23.43 24.08 -41.70
CA LYS A 383 -23.52 25.07 -42.80
C LYS A 383 -24.47 24.64 -43.93
N VAL A 384 -24.96 23.40 -43.87
CA VAL A 384 -26.02 22.83 -44.71
C VAL A 384 -27.31 22.86 -43.91
#